data_AF-A0A069IR95-F1
#
_entry.id   AF-A0A069IR95-F1
#
_cell.length_a   1.000
_cell.length_b   1.000
_cell.length_c   1.000
_cell.angle_alpha   90.00
_cell.angle_beta   90.00
_cell.angle_gamma   90.00
#
_symmetry.space_group_name_H-M   'P 1'
#
loop_
_entity.id
_entity.type
_entity.pdbx_description
1 polymer ?
#
loop_
_entity_poly.entity_id
_entity_poly.type
_entity_poly.pdbx_seq_one_letter_code
_entity_poly.pdbx_strand_id
1 'polypeptide(L)'
;VLAIIGYLVFGIDPATTTQLASQFGGVGAEQQQGQVGTPEDQAGRFVDVVGGNINDVWTQKLNGYEPPKVVIYEQGTSTGCGFGQSAMGPFYCPTDRTVYLDLGFWQEMETQLGASGADFARAYVIAHEFGHHVQTLTGTSAQVRQAQQRAHGEAEANQYSVALELQADCYAGVWARNASAVSNGQVAPEPGDIEEGMKTAQAIGDDTLQRRGGGRVSPESFTHGSAAQRVEWLQRGYQSGDPAVCDTFSGA
;
A
#
# COMPACT_ATOMS: atom_id res chain seq x y z
N VAL A 1 6.65 11.57 -18.67
CA VAL A 1 5.61 10.53 -18.51
C VAL A 1 5.88 9.66 -17.29
N LEU A 2 7.07 9.04 -17.15
CA LEU A 2 7.46 8.29 -15.93
C LEU A 2 7.44 9.14 -14.64
N ALA A 3 8.00 10.36 -14.68
CA ALA A 3 7.97 11.29 -13.54
C ALA A 3 6.56 11.78 -13.16
N ILE A 4 5.61 11.74 -14.10
CA ILE A 4 4.22 12.14 -13.85
C ILE A 4 3.46 11.00 -13.17
N ILE A 5 3.77 9.74 -13.51
CA ILE A 5 3.15 8.57 -12.87
C ILE A 5 3.67 8.38 -11.44
N GLY A 6 4.97 8.59 -11.20
CA GLY A 6 5.53 8.59 -9.84
C GLY A 6 4.97 9.70 -8.95
N TYR A 7 4.72 10.89 -9.53
CA TYR A 7 4.10 12.00 -8.83
C TYR A 7 2.60 11.80 -8.56
N LEU A 8 1.85 11.26 -9.54
CA LEU A 8 0.40 11.04 -9.42
C LEU A 8 0.01 9.83 -8.55
N VAL A 9 0.93 8.88 -8.36
CA VAL A 9 0.66 7.65 -7.57
C VAL A 9 1.39 7.67 -6.22
N PHE A 10 2.56 8.34 -6.10
CA PHE A 10 3.42 8.24 -4.91
C PHE A 10 3.93 9.60 -4.37
N GLY A 11 3.48 10.73 -4.92
CA GLY A 11 3.87 12.07 -4.43
C GLY A 11 5.36 12.42 -4.55
N ILE A 12 6.14 11.66 -5.33
CA ILE A 12 7.56 11.94 -5.55
C ILE A 12 7.69 13.14 -6.50
N ASP A 13 8.39 14.19 -6.04
CA ASP A 13 8.62 15.41 -6.83
C ASP A 13 9.28 15.05 -8.18
N PRO A 14 8.70 15.49 -9.32
CA PRO A 14 9.26 15.27 -10.64
C PRO A 14 10.72 15.68 -10.75
N ALA A 15 11.16 16.72 -10.05
CA ALA A 15 12.55 17.17 -10.02
C ALA A 15 13.47 16.12 -9.38
N THR A 16 13.03 15.47 -8.30
CA THR A 16 13.75 14.36 -7.67
C THR A 16 13.82 13.16 -8.60
N THR A 17 12.75 12.85 -9.33
CA THR A 17 12.75 11.75 -10.32
C THR A 17 13.67 12.04 -11.52
N THR A 18 13.72 13.29 -11.99
CA THR A 18 14.60 13.66 -13.12
C THR A 18 16.07 13.70 -12.69
N GLN A 19 16.36 14.14 -11.47
CA GLN A 19 17.70 14.16 -10.90
C GLN A 19 18.22 12.72 -10.70
N LEU A 20 17.39 11.81 -10.18
CA LEU A 20 17.70 10.37 -10.11
C LEU A 20 17.91 9.75 -11.50
N ALA A 21 17.01 10.02 -12.45
CA ALA A 21 17.14 9.52 -13.83
C ALA A 21 18.41 10.02 -14.54
N SER A 22 18.85 11.26 -14.25
CA SER A 22 20.07 11.83 -14.82
C SER A 22 21.35 11.33 -14.13
N GLN A 23 21.27 10.96 -12.85
CA GLN A 23 22.39 10.42 -12.08
C GLN A 23 22.68 8.95 -12.39
N PHE A 24 21.65 8.20 -12.84
CA PHE A 24 21.77 6.80 -13.27
C PHE A 24 21.69 6.61 -14.79
N GLY A 25 21.58 7.70 -15.56
CA GLY A 25 21.53 7.70 -17.03
C GLY A 25 22.90 7.48 -17.68
N GLY A 26 23.56 6.36 -17.39
CA GLY A 26 24.89 6.13 -17.92
C GLY A 26 25.58 4.82 -17.56
N VAL A 27 24.88 3.70 -17.40
CA VAL A 27 25.48 2.35 -17.52
C VAL A 27 24.33 1.35 -17.64
N GLY A 28 24.43 0.42 -18.61
CA GLY A 28 23.42 -0.61 -18.82
C GLY A 28 23.24 -1.47 -17.58
N ALA A 29 22.22 -1.19 -16.78
CA ALA A 29 21.71 -2.13 -15.80
C ALA A 29 20.95 -3.21 -16.57
N GLU A 30 21.40 -4.46 -16.48
CA GLU A 30 20.58 -5.60 -16.88
C GLU A 30 19.23 -5.48 -16.16
N GLN A 31 18.14 -5.43 -16.93
CA GLN A 31 16.80 -5.44 -16.38
C GLN A 31 16.55 -6.80 -15.72
N GLN A 32 16.87 -6.93 -14.42
CA GLN A 32 16.40 -8.07 -13.64
C GLN A 32 14.88 -7.98 -13.58
N GLN A 33 14.20 -8.94 -14.21
CA GLN A 33 12.76 -9.10 -14.07
C GLN A 33 12.48 -9.69 -12.70
N GLY A 34 11.60 -9.05 -11.92
CA GLY A 34 11.07 -9.66 -10.69
C GLY A 34 10.45 -11.01 -11.03
N GLN A 35 10.63 -12.00 -10.16
CA GLN A 35 10.09 -13.33 -10.39
C GLN A 35 8.59 -13.35 -10.04
N VAL A 36 7.78 -13.91 -10.94
CA VAL A 36 6.37 -14.23 -10.67
C VAL A 36 6.35 -15.55 -9.90
N GLY A 37 5.87 -15.51 -8.66
CA GLY A 37 6.00 -16.63 -7.71
C GLY A 37 7.08 -16.34 -6.66
N THR A 38 6.93 -17.01 -5.52
CA THR A 38 7.73 -16.78 -4.32
C THR A 38 9.14 -17.35 -4.45
N PRO A 39 10.18 -16.65 -3.95
CA PRO A 39 11.39 -17.35 -3.60
C PRO A 39 11.02 -18.42 -2.55
N GLU A 40 11.60 -19.62 -2.64
CA GLU A 40 11.38 -20.73 -1.68
C GLU A 40 11.93 -20.42 -0.27
N ASP A 41 12.24 -19.16 0.00
CA ASP A 41 12.75 -18.65 1.26
C ASP A 41 11.61 -18.26 2.23
N GLN A 42 11.99 -17.68 3.36
CA GLN A 42 11.04 -17.31 4.40
C GLN A 42 10.12 -16.15 4.00
N ALA A 43 10.61 -15.20 3.20
CA ALA A 43 9.83 -14.04 2.78
C ALA A 43 8.74 -14.44 1.78
N GLY A 44 9.08 -15.31 0.83
CA GLY A 44 8.11 -15.88 -0.09
C GLY A 44 7.00 -16.64 0.65
N ARG A 45 7.36 -17.56 1.54
CA ARG A 45 6.36 -18.30 2.35
C ARG A 45 5.44 -17.37 3.15
N PHE A 46 5.99 -16.29 3.71
CA PHE A 46 5.21 -15.31 4.45
C PHE A 46 4.16 -14.63 3.55
N VAL A 47 4.58 -14.17 2.36
CA VAL A 47 3.68 -13.57 1.36
C VAL A 47 2.59 -14.55 0.91
N ASP A 48 2.93 -15.82 0.68
CA ASP A 48 1.95 -16.83 0.27
C ASP A 48 0.90 -17.09 1.35
N VAL A 49 1.33 -17.22 2.62
CA VAL A 49 0.40 -17.45 3.75
C VAL A 49 -0.50 -16.24 3.97
N VAL A 50 0.08 -15.04 4.03
CA VAL A 50 -0.68 -13.81 4.27
C VAL A 50 -1.57 -13.49 3.08
N GLY A 51 -1.03 -13.50 1.86
CA GLY A 51 -1.78 -13.26 0.63
C GLY A 51 -2.90 -14.26 0.39
N GLY A 52 -2.65 -15.54 0.64
CA GLY A 52 -3.68 -16.59 0.62
C GLY A 52 -4.81 -16.30 1.61
N ASN A 53 -4.47 -15.96 2.85
CA ASN A 53 -5.47 -15.62 3.86
C ASN A 53 -6.26 -14.34 3.53
N ILE A 54 -5.61 -13.33 2.95
CA ILE A 54 -6.29 -12.12 2.48
C ILE A 54 -7.30 -12.47 1.38
N ASN A 55 -6.91 -13.30 0.42
CA ASN A 55 -7.81 -13.79 -0.62
C ASN A 55 -9.01 -14.54 -0.05
N ASP A 56 -8.82 -15.38 0.98
CA ASP A 56 -9.90 -16.11 1.64
C ASP A 56 -10.91 -15.15 2.29
N VAL A 57 -10.45 -14.08 2.95
CA VAL A 57 -11.34 -13.05 3.50
C VAL A 57 -12.14 -12.39 2.38
N TRP A 58 -11.47 -11.90 1.33
CA TRP A 58 -12.15 -11.13 0.29
C TRP A 58 -13.08 -11.97 -0.58
N THR A 59 -12.78 -13.26 -0.77
CA THR A 59 -13.70 -14.21 -1.42
C THR A 59 -15.04 -14.31 -0.68
N GLN A 60 -15.04 -14.15 0.65
CA GLN A 60 -16.28 -14.12 1.45
C GLN A 60 -16.95 -12.75 1.50
N LYS A 61 -16.17 -11.66 1.42
CA LYS A 61 -16.66 -10.28 1.60
C LYS A 61 -17.09 -9.60 0.31
N LEU A 62 -16.55 -10.01 -0.84
CA LEU A 62 -16.83 -9.42 -2.14
C LEU A 62 -17.30 -10.48 -3.14
N ASN A 63 -18.54 -10.34 -3.60
CA ASN A 63 -19.07 -11.20 -4.66
C ASN A 63 -18.31 -10.96 -5.97
N GLY A 64 -17.80 -12.04 -6.58
CA GLY A 64 -16.98 -11.94 -7.79
C GLY A 64 -15.55 -11.49 -7.55
N TYR A 65 -15.03 -11.65 -6.32
CA TYR A 65 -13.61 -11.44 -6.04
C TYR A 65 -12.74 -12.35 -6.91
N GLU A 66 -11.75 -11.76 -7.55
CA GLU A 66 -10.67 -12.45 -8.25
C GLU A 66 -9.36 -12.11 -7.55
N PRO A 67 -8.52 -13.07 -7.14
CA PRO A 67 -7.23 -12.75 -6.54
C PRO A 67 -6.31 -11.94 -7.47
N PRO A 68 -5.51 -10.99 -6.95
CA PRO A 68 -4.48 -10.34 -7.74
C PRO A 68 -3.30 -11.28 -7.98
N LYS A 69 -2.45 -10.93 -8.94
CA LYS A 69 -1.10 -11.50 -9.01
C LYS A 69 -0.23 -10.88 -7.92
N VAL A 70 0.80 -11.59 -7.48
CA VAL A 70 1.81 -11.05 -6.56
C VAL A 70 3.20 -11.28 -7.16
N VAL A 71 4.02 -10.24 -7.16
CA VAL A 71 5.41 -10.26 -7.63
C VAL A 71 6.30 -9.70 -6.54
N ILE A 72 7.35 -10.44 -6.19
CA ILE A 72 8.35 -10.02 -5.23
C ILE A 72 9.63 -9.59 -5.99
N TYR A 73 10.27 -8.50 -5.58
CA TYR A 73 11.47 -7.96 -6.24
C TYR A 73 12.44 -7.29 -5.24
N GLU A 74 13.71 -7.08 -5.63
CA GLU A 74 14.75 -6.46 -4.76
C GLU A 74 15.41 -5.20 -5.35
N GLN A 75 15.45 -5.05 -6.67
CA GLN A 75 16.16 -3.94 -7.34
C GLN A 75 15.21 -3.13 -8.22
N GLY A 76 14.41 -3.84 -9.00
CA GLY A 76 13.36 -3.26 -9.80
C GLY A 76 12.60 -4.34 -10.54
N THR A 77 11.48 -3.96 -11.13
CA THR A 77 10.68 -4.87 -11.94
C THR A 77 9.86 -4.08 -12.96
N SER A 78 9.62 -4.68 -14.13
CA SER A 78 8.72 -4.08 -15.12
C SER A 78 7.27 -4.35 -14.72
N THR A 79 6.44 -3.32 -14.73
CA THR A 79 5.01 -3.43 -14.40
C THR A 79 4.13 -2.86 -15.51
N GLY A 80 2.84 -3.17 -15.45
CA GLY A 80 1.82 -2.56 -16.32
C GLY A 80 1.60 -1.07 -16.05
N CYS A 81 2.17 -0.53 -14.97
CA CYS A 81 2.07 0.87 -14.57
C CYS A 81 3.38 1.64 -14.82
N GLY A 82 4.44 0.98 -15.26
CA GLY A 82 5.76 1.58 -15.49
C GLY A 82 6.89 0.70 -14.97
N PHE A 83 8.06 1.28 -14.71
CA PHE A 83 9.15 0.56 -14.05
C PHE A 83 9.06 0.79 -12.54
N GLY A 84 8.90 -0.28 -11.77
CA GLY A 84 8.98 -0.24 -10.30
C GLY A 84 10.44 -0.30 -9.85
N GLN A 85 10.85 0.60 -8.97
CA GLN A 85 12.17 0.61 -8.33
C GLN A 85 12.01 0.27 -6.86
N SER A 86 12.97 -0.45 -6.26
CA SER A 86 12.86 -0.89 -4.86
C SER A 86 12.68 0.27 -3.86
N ALA A 87 13.26 1.43 -4.14
CA ALA A 87 13.07 2.64 -3.34
C ALA A 87 11.62 3.19 -3.29
N MET A 88 10.69 2.61 -4.05
CA MET A 88 9.26 3.00 -4.04
C MET A 88 8.43 2.20 -3.03
N GLY A 89 8.99 1.13 -2.45
CA GLY A 89 8.27 0.23 -1.54
C GLY A 89 7.25 -0.67 -2.26
N PRO A 90 6.40 -1.37 -1.50
CA PRO A 90 5.27 -2.13 -2.02
C PRO A 90 4.25 -1.24 -2.73
N PHE A 91 3.61 -1.76 -3.78
CA PHE A 91 2.54 -1.05 -4.48
C PHE A 91 1.63 -2.00 -5.27
N TYR A 92 0.40 -1.57 -5.54
CA TYR A 92 -0.53 -2.24 -6.44
C TYR A 92 -0.65 -1.53 -7.79
N CYS A 93 -0.59 -2.30 -8.89
CA CYS A 93 -0.83 -1.79 -10.24
C CYS A 93 -2.22 -2.17 -10.77
N PRO A 94 -3.15 -1.21 -10.96
CA PRO A 94 -4.49 -1.51 -11.48
C PRO A 94 -4.52 -1.96 -12.94
N THR A 95 -3.49 -1.63 -13.74
CA THR A 95 -3.43 -1.95 -15.17
C THR A 95 -3.27 -3.45 -15.42
N ASP A 96 -2.45 -4.12 -14.61
CA ASP A 96 -2.19 -5.56 -14.73
C ASP A 96 -2.74 -6.38 -13.55
N ARG A 97 -3.37 -5.71 -12.57
CA ARG A 97 -3.94 -6.27 -11.34
C ARG A 97 -2.91 -7.06 -10.52
N THR A 98 -1.73 -6.47 -10.34
CA THR A 98 -0.61 -7.09 -9.63
C THR A 98 -0.19 -6.28 -8.41
N VAL A 99 0.00 -6.97 -7.29
CA VAL A 99 0.68 -6.46 -6.10
C VAL A 99 2.18 -6.71 -6.25
N TYR A 100 2.97 -5.66 -6.16
CA TYR A 100 4.42 -5.69 -6.22
C TYR A 100 4.99 -5.45 -4.82
N LEU A 101 5.80 -6.37 -4.32
CA LEU A 101 6.37 -6.32 -2.98
C LEU A 101 7.89 -6.22 -3.07
N ASP A 102 8.44 -5.11 -2.59
CA ASP A 102 9.90 -4.95 -2.49
C ASP A 102 10.45 -5.60 -1.22
N LEU A 103 11.37 -6.55 -1.38
CA LEU A 103 12.08 -7.20 -0.28
C LEU A 103 13.03 -6.24 0.45
N GLY A 104 13.60 -5.26 -0.27
CA GLY A 104 14.51 -4.25 0.31
C GLY A 104 13.82 -3.41 1.38
N PHE A 105 12.59 -2.97 1.09
CA PHE A 105 11.73 -2.24 2.03
C PHE A 105 11.49 -3.00 3.34
N TRP A 106 11.35 -4.33 3.32
CA TRP A 106 11.15 -5.10 4.55
C TRP A 106 12.34 -5.01 5.53
N GLN A 107 13.55 -4.83 5.01
CA GLN A 107 14.75 -4.66 5.82
C GLN A 107 14.86 -3.24 6.39
N GLU A 108 14.36 -2.23 5.66
CA GLU A 108 14.26 -0.86 6.16
C GLU A 108 13.21 -0.72 7.27
N MET A 109 12.06 -1.40 7.18
CA MET A 109 11.06 -1.38 8.24
C MET A 109 11.58 -1.93 9.57
N GLU A 110 12.35 -3.03 9.53
CA GLU A 110 12.96 -3.62 10.72
C GLU A 110 13.99 -2.69 11.37
N THR A 111 14.79 -2.00 10.57
CA THR A 111 15.97 -1.26 11.04
C THR A 111 15.68 0.21 11.36
N GLN A 112 14.78 0.87 10.63
CA GLN A 112 14.57 2.32 10.72
C GLN A 112 13.23 2.71 11.36
N LEU A 113 12.21 1.84 11.29
CA LEU A 113 10.87 2.17 11.80
C LEU A 113 10.59 1.64 13.22
N GLY A 114 11.52 0.87 13.81
CA GLY A 114 11.39 0.38 15.18
C GLY A 114 10.27 -0.65 15.36
N ALA A 115 9.86 -1.33 14.29
CA ALA A 115 8.88 -2.40 14.31
C ALA A 115 9.50 -3.69 14.90
N SER A 116 9.75 -3.69 16.21
CA SER A 116 10.24 -4.86 16.94
C SER A 116 9.11 -5.88 17.13
N GLY A 117 8.75 -6.57 16.05
CA GLY A 117 7.64 -7.54 15.93
C GLY A 117 7.22 -7.81 14.48
N ALA A 118 8.14 -7.61 13.53
CA ALA A 118 7.98 -7.31 12.10
C ALA A 118 6.93 -8.06 11.25
N ASP A 119 6.33 -9.16 11.71
CA ASP A 119 5.41 -9.94 10.91
C ASP A 119 4.07 -9.21 10.68
N PHE A 120 3.45 -8.59 11.69
CA PHE A 120 2.18 -7.90 11.44
C PHE A 120 2.35 -6.57 10.70
N ALA A 121 3.45 -5.85 10.93
CA ALA A 121 3.78 -4.65 10.15
C ALA A 121 3.87 -4.98 8.64
N ARG A 122 4.54 -6.09 8.29
CA ARG A 122 4.59 -6.60 6.91
C ARG A 122 3.23 -7.03 6.39
N ALA A 123 2.48 -7.78 7.20
CA ALA A 123 1.16 -8.26 6.81
C ALA A 123 0.18 -7.11 6.55
N TYR A 124 0.23 -6.05 7.37
CA TYR A 124 -0.53 -4.83 7.19
C TYR A 124 -0.25 -4.17 5.83
N VAL A 125 1.03 -4.00 5.46
CA VAL A 125 1.39 -3.41 4.15
C VAL A 125 0.90 -4.28 3.00
N ILE A 126 1.04 -5.61 3.09
CA ILE A 126 0.50 -6.53 2.06
C ILE A 126 -1.03 -6.38 1.97
N ALA A 127 -1.73 -6.36 3.12
CA ALA A 127 -3.18 -6.22 3.15
C ALA A 127 -3.67 -4.87 2.61
N HIS A 128 -2.88 -3.81 2.80
CA HIS A 128 -3.12 -2.48 2.24
C HIS A 128 -3.08 -2.54 0.70
N GLU A 129 -2.05 -3.16 0.11
CA GLU A 129 -1.96 -3.31 -1.36
C GLU A 129 -3.10 -4.16 -1.94
N PHE A 130 -3.53 -5.19 -1.22
CA PHE A 130 -4.74 -5.94 -1.59
C PHE A 130 -6.01 -5.10 -1.45
N GLY A 131 -6.04 -4.11 -0.54
CA GLY A 131 -7.09 -3.11 -0.44
C GLY A 131 -7.23 -2.30 -1.73
N HIS A 132 -6.13 -1.87 -2.36
CA HIS A 132 -6.17 -1.22 -3.68
C HIS A 132 -6.67 -2.15 -4.80
N HIS A 133 -6.38 -3.44 -4.69
CA HIS A 133 -6.96 -4.41 -5.59
C HIS A 133 -8.49 -4.49 -5.45
N VAL A 134 -9.00 -4.52 -4.21
CA VAL A 134 -10.44 -4.48 -3.94
C VAL A 134 -11.07 -3.21 -4.51
N GLN A 135 -10.44 -2.05 -4.33
CA GLN A 135 -10.89 -0.78 -4.92
C GLN A 135 -10.96 -0.81 -6.45
N THR A 136 -10.08 -1.58 -7.09
CA THR A 136 -10.14 -1.80 -8.54
C THR A 136 -11.35 -2.65 -8.91
N LEU A 137 -11.61 -3.73 -8.18
CA LEU A 137 -12.74 -4.63 -8.43
C LEU A 137 -14.09 -3.94 -8.16
N THR A 138 -14.17 -3.07 -7.14
CA THR A 138 -15.39 -2.32 -6.81
C THR A 138 -15.58 -1.07 -7.67
N GLY A 139 -14.56 -0.67 -8.44
CA GLY A 139 -14.59 0.51 -9.30
C GLY A 139 -14.23 1.83 -8.63
N THR A 140 -13.93 1.83 -7.32
CA THR A 140 -13.53 3.02 -6.56
C THR A 140 -12.32 3.71 -7.19
N SER A 141 -11.28 2.96 -7.58
CA SER A 141 -10.07 3.57 -8.16
C SER A 141 -10.36 4.33 -9.46
N ALA A 142 -11.34 3.85 -10.25
CA ALA A 142 -11.76 4.54 -11.48
C ALA A 142 -12.55 5.81 -11.17
N GLN A 143 -13.39 5.80 -10.13
CA GLN A 143 -14.14 6.98 -9.68
C GLN A 143 -13.21 8.07 -9.14
N VAL A 144 -12.22 7.70 -8.32
CA VAL A 144 -11.20 8.62 -7.80
C VAL A 144 -10.41 9.26 -8.95
N ARG A 145 -9.93 8.47 -9.90
CA ARG A 145 -9.23 9.01 -11.08
C ARG A 145 -10.08 10.03 -11.86
N GLN A 146 -11.37 9.76 -12.01
CA GLN A 146 -12.28 10.70 -12.67
C GLN A 146 -12.52 11.96 -11.83
N ALA A 147 -12.57 11.85 -10.51
CA ALA A 147 -12.73 12.99 -9.61
C ALA A 147 -11.48 13.89 -9.64
N GLN A 148 -10.29 13.31 -9.57
CA GLN A 148 -9.01 14.01 -9.71
C GLN A 148 -8.90 14.78 -11.04
N GLN A 149 -9.35 14.18 -12.16
CA GLN A 149 -9.36 14.86 -13.46
C GLN A 149 -10.28 16.08 -13.52
N ARG A 150 -11.29 16.15 -12.64
CA ARG A 150 -12.24 17.26 -12.54
C ARG A 150 -11.90 18.26 -11.44
N ALA A 151 -10.91 17.95 -10.60
CA ALA A 151 -10.57 18.73 -9.43
C ALA A 151 -10.05 20.13 -9.81
N HIS A 152 -10.35 21.14 -9.00
CA HIS A 152 -9.97 22.54 -9.20
C HIS A 152 -8.59 22.86 -8.59
N GLY A 153 -7.61 22.00 -8.86
CA GLY A 153 -6.24 22.14 -8.41
C GLY A 153 -5.70 20.89 -7.72
N GLU A 154 -4.40 20.93 -7.43
CA GLU A 154 -3.68 19.81 -6.83
C GLU A 154 -4.19 19.45 -5.44
N ALA A 155 -4.46 20.43 -4.59
CA ALA A 155 -4.95 20.19 -3.23
C ALA A 155 -6.28 19.42 -3.21
N GLU A 156 -7.21 19.73 -4.12
CA GLU A 156 -8.47 18.99 -4.23
C GLU A 156 -8.25 17.59 -4.83
N ALA A 157 -7.38 17.46 -5.84
CA ALA A 157 -7.01 16.15 -6.38
C ALA A 157 -6.40 15.23 -5.31
N ASN A 158 -5.56 15.81 -4.45
CA ASN A 158 -4.91 15.16 -3.32
C ASN A 158 -5.90 14.65 -2.28
N GLN A 159 -7.00 15.36 -2.02
CA GLN A 159 -8.05 14.87 -1.10
C GLN A 159 -8.67 13.55 -1.58
N TYR A 160 -8.87 13.38 -2.89
CA TYR A 160 -9.34 12.10 -3.43
C TYR A 160 -8.29 10.99 -3.32
N SER A 161 -7.00 11.31 -3.46
CA SER A 161 -5.91 10.35 -3.19
C SER A 161 -5.95 9.91 -1.73
N VAL A 162 -5.97 10.85 -0.80
CA VAL A 162 -6.03 10.58 0.64
C VAL A 162 -7.23 9.70 0.99
N ALA A 163 -8.41 9.99 0.44
CA ALA A 163 -9.59 9.15 0.69
C ALA A 163 -9.41 7.71 0.18
N LEU A 164 -8.78 7.52 -0.99
CA LEU A 164 -8.49 6.20 -1.53
C LEU A 164 -7.52 5.42 -0.62
N GLU A 165 -6.44 6.06 -0.17
CA GLU A 165 -5.42 5.47 0.71
C GLU A 165 -6.00 5.07 2.08
N LEU A 166 -6.82 5.93 2.67
CA LEU A 166 -7.50 5.64 3.94
C LEU A 166 -8.50 4.48 3.82
N GLN A 167 -9.11 4.28 2.65
CA GLN A 167 -10.01 3.15 2.44
C GLN A 167 -9.21 1.84 2.36
N ALA A 168 -8.02 1.87 1.75
CA ALA A 168 -7.12 0.71 1.74
C ALA A 168 -6.65 0.36 3.17
N ASP A 169 -6.36 1.35 4.02
CA ASP A 169 -6.09 1.14 5.45
C ASP A 169 -7.27 0.48 6.18
N CYS A 170 -8.49 0.96 5.93
CA CYS A 170 -9.68 0.35 6.50
C CYS A 170 -9.88 -1.09 6.04
N TYR A 171 -9.64 -1.37 4.76
CA TYR A 171 -9.67 -2.72 4.20
C TYR A 171 -8.62 -3.66 4.80
N ALA A 172 -7.41 -3.17 5.09
CA ALA A 172 -6.42 -3.94 5.84
C ALA A 172 -6.91 -4.28 7.26
N GLY A 173 -7.59 -3.35 7.93
CA GLY A 173 -8.24 -3.61 9.22
C GLY A 173 -9.34 -4.67 9.14
N VAL A 174 -10.20 -4.57 8.11
CA VAL A 174 -11.26 -5.57 7.85
C VAL A 174 -10.65 -6.96 7.65
N TRP A 175 -9.57 -7.07 6.88
CA TRP A 175 -8.84 -8.33 6.75
C TRP A 175 -8.37 -8.85 8.12
N ALA A 176 -7.64 -8.03 8.88
CA ALA A 176 -7.05 -8.45 10.15
C ALA A 176 -8.11 -8.97 11.15
N ARG A 177 -9.30 -8.38 11.14
CA ARG A 177 -10.44 -8.81 11.97
C ARG A 177 -10.98 -10.19 11.59
N ASN A 178 -10.95 -10.54 10.31
CA ASN A 178 -11.55 -11.77 9.79
C ASN A 178 -10.51 -12.90 9.55
N ALA A 179 -9.21 -12.57 9.56
CA ALA A 179 -8.11 -13.48 9.22
C ALA A 179 -8.14 -14.82 9.96
N SER A 180 -8.38 -14.77 11.28
CA SER A 180 -8.43 -15.96 12.13
C SER A 180 -9.62 -16.85 11.81
N ALA A 181 -10.78 -16.25 11.56
CA ALA A 181 -12.01 -16.99 11.27
C ALA A 181 -11.91 -17.78 9.95
N VAL A 182 -11.34 -17.19 8.89
CA VAL A 182 -11.25 -17.85 7.58
C VAL A 182 -10.16 -18.92 7.53
N SER A 183 -9.15 -18.82 8.40
CA SER A 183 -8.02 -19.76 8.45
C SER A 183 -8.08 -20.77 9.60
N ASN A 184 -9.18 -20.82 10.36
CA ASN A 184 -9.30 -21.64 11.57
C ASN A 184 -8.16 -21.37 12.59
N GLY A 185 -7.74 -20.11 12.71
CA GLY A 185 -6.71 -19.67 13.65
C GLY A 185 -5.26 -19.80 13.17
N GLN A 186 -5.01 -20.20 11.91
CA GLN A 186 -3.64 -20.27 11.38
C GLN A 186 -3.02 -18.88 11.16
N VAL A 187 -3.84 -17.91 10.75
CA VAL A 187 -3.45 -16.49 10.67
C VAL A 187 -4.32 -15.73 11.66
N ALA A 188 -3.79 -15.45 12.84
CA ALA A 188 -4.54 -14.83 13.92
C ALA A 188 -3.76 -13.65 14.51
N PRO A 189 -3.95 -12.42 13.97
CA PRO A 189 -3.37 -11.23 14.56
C PRO A 189 -3.84 -11.07 16.02
N GLU A 190 -2.89 -11.04 16.95
CA GLU A 190 -3.17 -10.77 18.35
C GLU A 190 -3.38 -9.25 18.58
N PRO A 191 -4.01 -8.82 19.68
CA PRO A 191 -4.15 -7.39 19.96
C PRO A 191 -2.83 -6.61 19.93
N GLY A 192 -1.73 -7.21 20.39
CA GLY A 192 -0.39 -6.61 20.33
C GLY A 192 0.11 -6.44 18.90
N ASP A 193 -0.17 -7.40 18.01
CA ASP A 193 0.19 -7.34 16.59
C ASP A 193 -0.53 -6.17 15.89
N ILE A 194 -1.81 -5.97 16.18
CA ILE A 194 -2.59 -4.86 15.62
C ILE A 194 -2.00 -3.50 16.04
N GLU A 195 -1.55 -3.36 17.29
CA GLU A 195 -0.88 -2.14 17.74
C GLU A 195 0.40 -1.86 16.95
N GLU A 196 1.12 -2.88 16.50
CA GLU A 196 2.29 -2.73 15.62
C GLU A 196 1.92 -2.29 14.21
N GLY A 197 0.81 -2.80 13.68
CA GLY A 197 0.23 -2.29 12.43
C GLY A 197 -0.13 -0.81 12.54
N MET A 198 -0.75 -0.40 13.66
CA MET A 198 -1.05 1.01 13.93
C MET A 198 0.21 1.86 14.07
N LYS A 199 1.27 1.37 14.72
CA LYS A 199 2.58 2.07 14.77
C LYS A 199 3.16 2.24 13.37
N THR A 200 3.05 1.22 12.53
CA THR A 200 3.50 1.28 11.13
C THR A 200 2.70 2.33 10.36
N ALA A 201 1.36 2.30 10.45
CA ALA A 201 0.48 3.27 9.82
C ALA A 201 0.76 4.72 10.27
N GLN A 202 1.08 4.90 11.56
CA GLN A 202 1.49 6.18 12.13
C GLN A 202 2.85 6.65 11.59
N ALA A 203 3.80 5.72 11.41
CA ALA A 203 5.16 6.02 10.97
C ALA A 203 5.22 6.46 9.50
N ILE A 204 4.30 5.97 8.67
CA ILE A 204 4.24 6.28 7.23
C ILE A 204 3.20 7.36 6.87
N GLY A 205 2.54 7.98 7.85
CA GLY A 205 1.67 9.13 7.59
C GLY A 205 2.45 10.32 7.03
N ASP A 206 1.85 11.07 6.11
CA ASP A 206 2.53 12.15 5.37
C ASP A 206 3.13 13.20 6.30
N ASP A 207 2.43 13.55 7.39
CA ASP A 207 2.91 14.50 8.38
C ASP A 207 4.10 13.97 9.19
N THR A 208 4.17 12.66 9.45
CA THR A 208 5.33 12.02 10.08
C THR A 208 6.53 12.04 9.14
N LEU A 209 6.34 11.64 7.88
CA LEU A 209 7.41 11.60 6.88
C LEU A 209 7.97 13.00 6.58
N GLN A 210 7.09 14.01 6.41
CA GLN A 210 7.52 15.40 6.21
C GLN A 210 8.34 15.94 7.39
N ARG A 211 7.93 15.64 8.63
CA ARG A 211 8.71 16.03 9.83
C ARG A 211 10.07 15.34 9.87
N ARG A 212 10.12 14.04 9.57
CA ARG A 212 11.39 13.26 9.55
C ARG A 212 12.35 13.77 8.48
N GLY A 213 11.83 14.22 7.34
CA GLY A 213 12.60 14.87 6.27
C GLY A 213 13.10 16.28 6.63
N GLY A 214 12.81 16.81 7.83
CA GLY A 214 13.18 18.17 8.24
C GLY A 214 12.34 19.27 7.60
N GLY A 215 11.25 18.91 6.92
CA GLY A 215 10.33 19.83 6.27
C GLY A 215 9.24 20.37 7.20
N ARG A 216 8.53 21.41 6.73
CA ARG A 216 7.30 21.90 7.37
C ARG A 216 6.13 21.03 6.91
N VAL A 217 5.24 20.69 7.84
CA VAL A 217 4.01 19.95 7.55
C VAL A 217 3.04 20.82 6.73
N SER A 218 2.58 20.31 5.61
CA SER A 218 1.66 20.97 4.67
C SER A 218 0.50 20.01 4.32
N PRO A 219 -0.65 20.12 5.01
CA PRO A 219 -1.78 19.21 4.80
C PRO A 219 -2.31 19.19 3.36
N GLU A 220 -2.23 20.31 2.64
CA GLU A 220 -2.63 20.43 1.24
C GLU A 220 -1.78 19.59 0.26
N SER A 221 -0.58 19.18 0.69
CA SER A 221 0.33 18.32 -0.08
C SER A 221 0.20 16.83 0.23
N PHE A 222 -0.68 16.45 1.15
CA PHE A 222 -0.86 15.05 1.54
C PHE A 222 -1.46 14.25 0.40
N THR A 223 -0.94 13.04 0.21
CA THR A 223 -1.41 12.09 -0.81
C THR A 223 -1.85 10.77 -0.19
N HIS A 224 -1.32 10.42 0.99
CA HIS A 224 -1.64 9.18 1.72
C HIS A 224 -2.38 9.43 3.04
N GLY A 225 -2.41 10.70 3.48
CA GLY A 225 -3.12 11.14 4.66
C GLY A 225 -2.22 11.25 5.88
N SER A 226 -2.73 11.91 6.91
CA SER A 226 -1.98 12.06 8.16
C SER A 226 -1.89 10.74 8.92
N ALA A 227 -0.85 10.63 9.75
CA ALA A 227 -0.62 9.50 10.64
C ALA A 227 -1.86 9.19 11.51
N ALA A 228 -2.57 10.21 11.98
CA ALA A 228 -3.79 10.05 12.78
C ALA A 228 -4.94 9.44 11.95
N GLN A 229 -5.15 9.90 10.72
CA GLN A 229 -6.20 9.38 9.84
C GLN A 229 -5.94 7.91 9.49
N ARG A 230 -4.69 7.57 9.14
CA ARG A 230 -4.31 6.19 8.76
C ARG A 230 -4.56 5.22 9.92
N VAL A 231 -4.19 5.59 11.14
CA VAL A 231 -4.50 4.80 12.36
C VAL A 231 -6.00 4.68 12.59
N GLU A 232 -6.75 5.78 12.48
CA GLU A 232 -8.21 5.78 12.68
C GLU A 232 -8.91 4.81 11.73
N TRP A 233 -8.57 4.85 10.44
CA TRP A 233 -9.23 4.01 9.44
C TRP A 233 -8.84 2.54 9.55
N LEU A 234 -7.56 2.25 9.80
CA LEU A 234 -7.12 0.88 10.11
C LEU A 234 -7.89 0.32 11.33
N GLN A 235 -8.00 1.12 12.40
CA GLN A 235 -8.72 0.74 13.61
C GLN A 235 -10.23 0.54 13.35
N ARG A 236 -10.86 1.40 12.56
CA ARG A 236 -12.29 1.29 12.19
C ARG A 236 -12.58 -0.01 11.43
N GLY A 237 -11.74 -0.34 10.47
CA GLY A 237 -11.83 -1.60 9.74
C GLY A 237 -11.68 -2.81 10.67
N TYR A 238 -10.69 -2.77 11.56
CA TYR A 238 -10.42 -3.85 12.51
C TYR A 238 -11.56 -4.04 13.53
N GLN A 239 -12.15 -2.95 14.04
CA GLN A 239 -13.23 -3.05 15.02
C GLN A 239 -14.52 -3.61 14.41
N SER A 240 -14.83 -3.23 13.17
CA SER A 240 -16.06 -3.66 12.49
C SER A 240 -15.95 -5.04 11.85
N GLY A 241 -14.84 -5.32 11.14
CA GLY A 241 -14.71 -6.46 10.25
C GLY A 241 -15.64 -6.41 9.03
N ASP A 242 -16.22 -5.24 8.73
CA ASP A 242 -17.19 -5.02 7.65
C ASP A 242 -16.68 -3.95 6.67
N PRO A 243 -16.44 -4.27 5.39
CA PRO A 243 -15.98 -3.28 4.41
C PRO A 243 -16.97 -2.15 4.15
N ALA A 244 -18.25 -2.30 4.51
CA ALA A 244 -19.26 -1.25 4.32
C ALA A 244 -19.01 -0.01 5.19
N VAL A 245 -18.25 -0.12 6.28
CA VAL A 245 -17.90 1.05 7.11
C VAL A 245 -16.71 1.83 6.57
N CYS A 246 -16.04 1.32 5.53
CA CYS A 246 -14.85 1.92 4.92
C CYS A 246 -15.19 3.00 3.88
N ASP A 247 -16.23 3.79 4.14
CA ASP A 247 -16.59 4.94 3.30
C ASP A 247 -15.80 6.18 3.72
N THR A 248 -14.64 6.36 3.11
CA THR A 248 -13.74 7.49 3.32
C THR A 248 -14.09 8.71 2.50
N PHE A 249 -15.07 8.60 1.60
CA PHE A 249 -15.46 9.65 0.66
C PHE A 249 -16.62 10.47 1.20
N SER A 250 -17.45 9.93 2.10
CA SER A 250 -18.47 10.70 2.82
C SER A 250 -17.86 11.55 3.94
N GLY A 251 -17.31 12.70 3.53
CA GLY A 251 -16.66 13.67 4.43
C GLY A 251 -15.44 14.38 3.81
N ALA A 252 -15.08 14.04 2.57
CA ALA A 252 -14.11 14.77 1.75
C ALA A 252 -14.73 16.04 1.14
#